data_AF-A0A1E7IA35-F1
#
_entry.id   AF-A0A1E7IA35-F1
#
_cell.length_a   1.000
_cell.length_b   1.000
_cell.length_c   1.000
_cell.angle_alpha   90.00
_cell.angle_beta   90.00
_cell.angle_gamma   90.00
#
_symmetry.space_group_name_H-M   'P 1'
#
loop_
_entity.id
_entity.type
_entity.pdbx_description
1 polymer ?
#
loop_
_entity_poly.entity_id
_entity_poly.type
_entity_poly.pdbx_seq_one_letter_code
_entity_poly.pdbx_strand_id
1 'polypeptide(L)'
;MKSFFCLFCLFLMFSHLTACSSHPLSMPDEEWAALTPHQKMEAREKQATIDLERQKLAVEREEKYLEHKKQQRKQVLEQDIAKGLIAEFHPENYVCFGGDKCRRRNDEEKRNEIVISLRALANIDYIQIYADDRYGSKHDGVLGVNADHYRVEIIDLSKRTKWYKVFVGRIARNIVLKAETDDEIRLFRLKVFGSKVPNEQLQYQVIE
;
A
#
# COMPACT_ATOMS: atom_id res chain seq x y z
N MET A 1 -19.81 45.16 -8.32
CA MET A 1 -19.01 43.94 -8.02
C MET A 1 -19.31 42.74 -8.93
N LYS A 2 -20.56 42.47 -9.35
CA LYS A 2 -20.88 41.33 -10.25
C LYS A 2 -20.24 41.41 -11.66
N SER A 3 -19.96 42.62 -12.16
CA SER A 3 -19.39 42.82 -13.50
C SER A 3 -17.88 42.50 -13.59
N PHE A 4 -17.12 42.71 -12.51
CA PHE A 4 -15.69 42.38 -12.45
C PHE A 4 -15.42 40.87 -12.44
N PHE A 5 -16.30 40.09 -11.81
CA PHE A 5 -16.17 38.63 -11.74
C PHE A 5 -16.37 37.97 -13.11
N CYS A 6 -17.26 38.52 -13.94
CA CYS A 6 -17.52 38.02 -15.29
C CYS A 6 -16.33 38.27 -16.23
N LEU A 7 -15.72 39.46 -16.13
CA LEU A 7 -14.54 39.83 -16.92
C LEU A 7 -13.29 39.00 -16.57
N PHE A 8 -13.11 38.68 -15.29
CA PHE A 8 -11.99 37.83 -14.83
C PHE A 8 -12.14 36.38 -15.33
N CYS A 9 -13.34 35.81 -15.30
CA CYS A 9 -13.60 34.47 -15.86
C CYS A 9 -13.39 34.43 -17.39
N LEU A 10 -13.74 35.50 -18.10
CA LEU A 10 -13.56 35.59 -19.56
C LEU A 10 -12.08 35.68 -19.93
N PHE A 11 -11.28 36.40 -19.13
CA PHE A 11 -9.83 36.50 -19.30
C PHE A 11 -9.11 35.16 -19.02
N LEU A 12 -9.52 34.43 -17.97
CA LEU A 12 -9.00 33.09 -17.67
C LEU A 12 -9.32 32.09 -18.79
N MET A 13 -10.54 32.11 -19.35
CA MET A 13 -10.91 31.27 -20.48
C MET A 13 -10.10 31.59 -21.75
N PHE A 14 -9.81 32.87 -22.03
CA PHE A 14 -9.02 33.27 -23.20
C PHE A 14 -7.54 32.85 -23.08
N SER A 15 -6.98 32.85 -21.87
CA SER A 15 -5.59 32.44 -21.64
C SER A 15 -5.33 30.95 -21.85
N HIS A 16 -6.37 30.11 -21.84
CA HIS A 16 -6.25 28.68 -22.12
C HIS A 16 -6.33 28.33 -23.62
N LEU A 17 -6.77 29.25 -24.48
CA LEU A 17 -6.91 29.01 -25.92
C LEU A 17 -5.60 29.18 -26.70
N THR A 18 -4.60 29.89 -26.15
CA THR A 18 -3.31 30.13 -26.81
C THR A 18 -2.29 29.01 -26.62
N ALA A 19 -2.60 27.97 -25.83
CA ALA A 19 -1.67 26.87 -25.53
C ALA A 19 -1.82 25.64 -26.47
N CYS A 20 -2.67 25.71 -27.50
CA CYS A 20 -3.03 24.56 -28.32
C CYS A 20 -2.29 24.43 -29.67
N SER A 21 -1.33 25.30 -30.00
CA SER A 21 -0.56 25.21 -31.26
C SER A 21 0.94 25.02 -31.02
N SER A 22 1.33 23.93 -30.36
CA SER A 22 2.74 23.50 -30.40
C SER A 22 3.04 22.96 -31.81
N HIS A 23 3.92 23.63 -32.55
CA HIS A 23 4.46 23.07 -33.79
C HIS A 23 5.43 21.90 -33.51
N PRO A 24 5.64 20.99 -34.48
CA PRO A 24 6.62 19.92 -34.36
C PRO A 24 7.99 20.42 -33.91
N LEU A 25 8.74 19.60 -33.17
CA LEU A 25 10.08 19.90 -32.65
C LEU A 25 10.14 21.10 -31.70
N SER A 26 9.00 21.53 -31.14
CA SER A 26 8.89 22.74 -30.29
C SER A 26 9.36 24.00 -31.02
N MET A 27 9.17 24.04 -32.34
CA MET A 27 9.55 25.16 -33.19
C MET A 27 8.59 26.36 -32.98
N PRO A 28 9.09 27.60 -32.93
CA PRO A 28 8.24 28.80 -32.85
C PRO A 28 7.48 29.04 -34.16
N ASP A 29 6.31 29.70 -34.06
CA ASP A 29 5.38 29.93 -35.17
C ASP A 29 6.01 30.65 -36.38
N GLU A 30 6.90 31.61 -36.12
CA GLU A 30 7.61 32.38 -37.15
C GLU A 30 8.53 31.48 -38.00
N GLU A 31 9.25 30.58 -37.34
CA GLU A 31 10.14 29.61 -37.99
C GLU A 31 9.33 28.55 -38.74
N TRP A 32 8.23 28.08 -38.14
CA TRP A 32 7.31 27.15 -38.78
C TRP A 32 6.65 27.75 -40.04
N ALA A 33 6.24 29.02 -39.99
CA ALA A 33 5.62 29.71 -41.12
C ALA A 33 6.58 29.84 -42.31
N ALA A 34 7.87 30.06 -42.04
CA ALA A 34 8.93 30.19 -43.04
C ALA A 34 9.31 28.88 -43.76
N LEU A 35 8.93 27.71 -43.22
CA LEU A 35 9.21 26.42 -43.85
C LEU A 35 8.36 26.19 -45.11
N THR A 36 9.01 25.63 -46.14
CA THR A 36 8.34 25.12 -47.33
C THR A 36 7.41 23.93 -47.00
N PRO A 37 6.41 23.62 -47.85
CA PRO A 37 5.53 22.47 -47.62
C PRO A 37 6.28 21.15 -47.43
N HIS A 38 7.37 20.95 -48.18
CA HIS A 38 8.22 19.76 -48.05
C HIS A 38 8.91 19.70 -46.68
N GLN A 39 9.49 20.81 -46.22
CA GLN A 39 10.16 20.88 -44.90
C GLN A 39 9.16 20.71 -43.73
N LYS A 40 7.92 21.20 -43.88
CA LYS A 40 6.86 20.97 -42.89
C LYS A 40 6.50 19.49 -42.77
N MET A 41 6.51 18.75 -43.88
CA MET A 41 6.29 17.31 -43.89
C MET A 41 7.43 16.59 -43.17
N GLU A 42 8.68 16.89 -43.53
CA GLU A 42 9.87 16.30 -42.92
C GLU A 42 9.94 16.57 -41.40
N ALA A 43 9.61 17.79 -40.96
CA ALA A 43 9.57 18.14 -39.53
C ALA A 43 8.51 17.34 -38.76
N ARG A 44 7.35 17.06 -39.38
CA ARG A 44 6.32 16.20 -38.78
C ARG A 44 6.77 14.75 -38.69
N GLU A 45 7.44 14.23 -39.72
CA GLU A 45 8.00 12.87 -39.71
C GLU A 45 9.07 12.70 -38.63
N LYS A 46 9.97 13.69 -38.48
CA LYS A 46 10.95 13.73 -37.39
C LYS A 46 10.30 13.75 -36.01
N GLN A 47 9.27 14.59 -35.82
CA GLN A 47 8.54 14.64 -34.56
C GLN A 47 7.84 13.31 -34.25
N ALA A 48 7.18 12.69 -35.23
CA ALA A 48 6.55 11.38 -35.06
C ALA A 48 7.56 10.30 -34.66
N THR A 49 8.78 10.36 -35.22
CA THR A 49 9.88 9.45 -34.88
C THR A 49 10.35 9.66 -33.43
N ILE A 50 10.52 10.91 -33.00
CA ILE A 50 10.88 11.27 -31.63
C ILE A 50 9.80 10.83 -30.63
N ASP A 51 8.53 11.04 -30.97
CA ASP A 51 7.42 10.66 -30.09
C ASP A 51 7.32 9.14 -29.94
N LEU A 52 7.55 8.38 -31.03
CA LEU A 52 7.66 6.93 -30.99
C LEU A 52 8.81 6.47 -30.09
N GLU A 53 9.98 7.11 -30.19
CA GLU A 53 11.15 6.78 -29.35
C GLU A 53 10.91 7.11 -27.88
N ARG A 54 10.27 8.25 -27.58
CA ARG A 54 9.88 8.64 -26.22
C ARG A 54 8.91 7.63 -25.61
N GLN A 55 7.94 7.14 -26.38
CA GLN A 55 7.01 6.11 -25.92
C GLN A 55 7.75 4.80 -25.61
N LYS A 56 8.67 4.36 -26.48
CA LYS A 56 9.50 3.17 -26.24
C LYS A 56 10.34 3.32 -24.96
N LEU A 57 10.99 4.47 -24.75
CA LEU A 57 11.77 4.76 -23.55
C LEU A 57 10.92 4.87 -22.28
N ALA A 58 9.64 5.26 -22.40
CA ALA A 58 8.72 5.28 -21.26
C ALA A 58 8.34 3.85 -20.84
N VAL A 59 8.00 3.00 -21.82
CA VAL A 59 7.69 1.58 -21.59
C VAL A 59 8.91 0.85 -21.00
N GLU A 60 10.10 1.02 -21.58
CA GLU A 60 11.32 0.38 -21.05
C GLU A 60 11.64 0.82 -19.62
N ARG A 61 11.43 2.10 -19.29
CA ARG A 61 11.60 2.60 -17.92
C ARG A 61 10.59 2.00 -16.96
N GLU A 62 9.34 1.85 -17.38
CA GLU A 62 8.30 1.22 -16.58
C GLU A 62 8.61 -0.26 -16.33
N GLU A 63 9.03 -0.99 -17.36
CA GLU A 63 9.45 -2.40 -17.24
C GLU A 63 10.63 -2.56 -16.29
N LYS A 64 11.69 -1.76 -16.45
CA LYS A 64 12.86 -1.77 -15.54
C LYS A 64 12.46 -1.44 -14.10
N TYR A 65 11.56 -0.48 -13.91
CA TYR A 65 11.04 -0.12 -12.59
C TYR A 65 10.27 -1.29 -11.95
N LEU A 66 9.40 -1.95 -12.71
CA LEU A 66 8.64 -3.12 -12.24
C LEU A 66 9.56 -4.30 -11.91
N GLU A 67 10.58 -4.55 -12.74
CA GLU A 67 11.55 -5.60 -12.50
C GLU A 67 12.36 -5.33 -11.23
N HIS A 68 12.89 -4.13 -11.08
CA HIS A 68 13.64 -3.73 -9.87
C HIS A 68 12.78 -3.86 -8.61
N LYS A 69 11.50 -3.43 -8.67
CA LYS A 69 10.55 -3.58 -7.56
C LYS A 69 10.29 -5.06 -7.22
N LYS A 70 10.23 -5.94 -8.23
CA LYS A 70 10.08 -7.39 -8.04
C LYS A 70 11.31 -8.01 -7.39
N GLN A 71 12.51 -7.62 -7.84
CA GLN A 71 13.78 -8.08 -7.26
C GLN A 71 13.92 -7.66 -5.79
N GLN A 72 13.62 -6.40 -5.46
CA GLN A 72 13.64 -5.93 -4.08
C GLN A 72 12.68 -6.71 -3.18
N ARG A 73 11.45 -6.97 -3.64
CA ARG A 73 10.48 -7.79 -2.89
C ARG A 73 11.00 -9.20 -2.65
N LYS A 74 11.64 -9.81 -3.65
CA LYS A 74 12.23 -11.14 -3.53
C LYS A 74 13.35 -11.17 -2.48
N GLN A 75 14.25 -10.19 -2.50
CA GLN A 75 15.33 -10.09 -1.52
C GLN A 75 14.80 -9.91 -0.09
N VAL A 76 13.79 -9.06 0.11
CA VAL A 76 13.16 -8.87 1.43
C VAL A 76 12.52 -10.17 1.91
N LEU A 77 11.80 -10.88 1.03
CA LEU A 77 11.19 -12.16 1.38
C LEU A 77 12.25 -13.21 1.72
N GLU A 78 13.34 -13.31 0.96
CA GLU A 78 14.45 -14.22 1.25
C GLU A 78 15.08 -13.93 2.62
N GLN A 79 15.30 -12.64 2.93
CA GLN A 79 15.78 -12.22 4.24
C GLN A 79 14.80 -12.56 5.37
N ASP A 80 13.49 -12.39 5.14
CA ASP A 80 12.48 -12.72 6.12
C ASP A 80 12.38 -14.24 6.35
N ILE A 81 12.44 -15.05 5.29
CA ILE A 81 12.49 -16.52 5.37
C ILE A 81 13.74 -16.95 6.15
N ALA A 82 14.90 -16.36 5.88
CA ALA A 82 16.13 -16.63 6.62
C ALA A 82 16.03 -16.28 8.12
N LYS A 83 15.16 -15.33 8.48
CA LYS A 83 14.83 -14.97 9.87
C LYS A 83 13.72 -15.83 10.48
N GLY A 84 13.22 -16.84 9.77
CA GLY A 84 12.18 -17.74 10.25
C GLY A 84 10.76 -17.28 9.95
N LEU A 85 10.51 -16.52 8.87
CA LEU A 85 9.14 -16.22 8.44
C LEU A 85 8.37 -17.51 8.13
N ILE A 86 7.30 -17.75 8.88
CA ILE A 86 6.43 -18.93 8.74
C ILE A 86 5.07 -18.61 8.14
N ALA A 87 4.61 -17.36 8.26
CA ALA A 87 3.39 -16.89 7.63
C ALA A 87 3.44 -15.38 7.38
N GLU A 88 2.80 -14.96 6.29
CA GLU A 88 2.59 -13.55 5.95
C GLU A 88 1.11 -13.35 5.59
N PHE A 89 0.50 -12.32 6.17
CA PHE A 89 -0.83 -11.85 5.83
C PHE A 89 -0.71 -10.46 5.20
N HIS A 90 -1.12 -10.36 3.93
CA HIS A 90 -1.06 -9.14 3.15
C HIS A 90 -2.38 -8.94 2.38
N PRO A 91 -3.36 -8.21 2.95
CA PRO A 91 -4.56 -7.83 2.21
C PRO A 91 -4.19 -6.94 1.03
N GLU A 92 -4.99 -6.97 -0.05
CA GLU A 92 -4.76 -6.14 -1.24
C GLU A 92 -4.70 -4.64 -0.94
N ASN A 93 -5.50 -4.20 0.05
CA ASN A 93 -5.51 -2.82 0.54
C ASN A 93 -5.16 -2.77 2.03
N TYR A 94 -6.13 -3.09 2.87
CA TYR A 94 -6.03 -3.21 4.31
C TYR A 94 -7.28 -3.95 4.82
N VAL A 95 -7.23 -4.45 6.04
CA VAL A 95 -8.42 -4.89 6.77
C VAL A 95 -8.73 -3.85 7.84
N CYS A 96 -9.98 -3.36 7.87
CA CYS A 96 -10.48 -2.45 8.90
C CYS A 96 -11.20 -3.27 9.96
N PHE A 97 -10.94 -2.99 11.23
CA PHE A 97 -11.63 -3.59 12.38
C PHE A 97 -11.63 -2.61 13.57
N GLY A 98 -12.54 -2.81 14.51
CA GLY A 98 -12.83 -1.83 15.56
C GLY A 98 -13.65 -0.64 15.04
N GLY A 99 -14.14 0.16 15.98
CA GLY A 99 -14.93 1.36 15.70
C GLY A 99 -16.20 1.15 14.87
N ASP A 100 -16.89 2.26 14.59
CA ASP A 100 -18.17 2.24 13.89
C ASP A 100 -18.01 2.35 12.38
N LYS A 101 -16.91 2.93 11.90
CA LYS A 101 -16.66 3.19 10.47
C LYS A 101 -16.02 2.02 9.74
N CYS A 102 -15.57 0.97 10.44
CA CYS A 102 -15.12 -0.27 9.79
C CYS A 102 -16.27 -1.14 9.27
N ARG A 103 -17.55 -0.74 9.45
CA ARG A 103 -18.71 -1.42 8.87
C ARG A 103 -18.61 -1.48 7.34
N ARG A 104 -18.66 -2.68 6.78
CA ARG A 104 -18.97 -2.86 5.36
C ARG A 104 -20.43 -2.53 5.14
N ARG A 105 -20.71 -1.94 3.97
CA ARG A 105 -22.04 -1.44 3.57
C ARG A 105 -23.18 -2.48 3.69
N ASN A 106 -22.85 -3.78 3.75
CA ASN A 106 -23.79 -4.90 3.75
C ASN A 106 -23.56 -5.94 4.87
N ASP A 107 -22.54 -5.79 5.74
CA ASP A 107 -22.27 -6.75 6.83
C ASP A 107 -22.57 -6.07 8.17
N GLU A 108 -23.60 -6.56 8.89
CA GLU A 108 -24.04 -6.01 10.18
C GLU A 108 -23.05 -6.28 11.33
N GLU A 109 -22.16 -7.25 11.16
CA GLU A 109 -21.21 -7.65 12.20
C GLU A 109 -20.00 -6.71 12.24
N LYS A 110 -19.95 -5.90 13.30
CA LYS A 110 -18.73 -5.19 13.68
C LYS A 110 -17.64 -6.21 13.99
N ARG A 111 -16.61 -6.27 13.16
CA ARG A 111 -15.40 -7.04 13.48
C ARG A 111 -14.55 -6.21 14.42
N ASN A 112 -14.54 -6.56 15.71
CA ASN A 112 -13.62 -5.97 16.68
C ASN A 112 -12.29 -6.72 16.73
N GLU A 113 -12.18 -7.85 16.02
CA GLU A 113 -10.98 -8.66 15.98
C GLU A 113 -10.73 -9.27 14.60
N ILE A 114 -9.47 -9.58 14.34
CA ILE A 114 -8.98 -10.33 13.19
C ILE A 114 -8.24 -11.55 13.74
N VAL A 115 -8.65 -12.74 13.29
CA VAL A 115 -7.98 -14.00 13.61
C VAL A 115 -7.17 -14.46 12.40
N ILE A 116 -5.86 -14.66 12.60
CA ILE A 116 -4.95 -15.18 11.60
C ILE A 116 -4.50 -16.57 12.03
N SER A 117 -5.10 -17.58 11.41
CA SER A 117 -4.82 -18.98 11.69
C SER A 117 -3.64 -19.49 10.87
N LEU A 118 -2.64 -20.02 11.56
CA LEU A 118 -1.54 -20.75 10.95
C LEU A 118 -2.02 -22.13 10.49
N ARG A 119 -1.39 -22.65 9.42
CA ARG A 119 -1.73 -23.98 8.87
C ARG A 119 -1.47 -25.13 9.85
N ALA A 120 -0.55 -24.93 10.79
CA ALA A 120 -0.16 -25.90 11.81
C ALA A 120 0.27 -25.16 13.08
N LEU A 121 0.38 -25.88 14.20
CA LEU A 121 0.98 -25.33 15.42
C LEU A 121 2.43 -24.94 15.16
N ALA A 122 2.83 -23.78 15.68
CA ALA A 122 4.18 -23.25 15.51
C ALA A 122 4.67 -22.64 16.82
N ASN A 123 5.97 -22.78 17.10
CA ASN A 123 6.67 -21.92 18.04
C ASN A 123 6.81 -20.55 17.39
N ILE A 124 6.13 -19.54 17.93
CA ILE A 124 6.16 -18.18 17.43
C ILE A 124 7.13 -17.37 18.28
N ASP A 125 8.21 -16.88 17.69
CA ASP A 125 9.22 -16.08 18.37
C ASP A 125 8.72 -14.64 18.52
N TYR A 126 8.33 -14.03 17.40
CA TYR A 126 7.79 -12.69 17.33
C TYR A 126 6.91 -12.50 16.09
N ILE A 127 6.12 -11.45 16.11
CA ILE A 127 5.37 -10.99 14.94
C ILE A 127 5.76 -9.55 14.60
N GLN A 128 5.61 -9.20 13.32
CA GLN A 128 5.70 -7.82 12.87
C GLN A 128 4.34 -7.39 12.33
N ILE A 129 3.80 -6.30 12.86
CA ILE A 129 2.49 -5.76 12.52
C ILE A 129 2.69 -4.40 11.86
N TYR A 130 2.09 -4.20 10.69
CA TYR A 130 1.98 -2.88 10.08
C TYR A 130 0.51 -2.45 10.10
N ALA A 131 0.19 -1.54 11.02
CA ALA A 131 -1.15 -1.06 11.29
C ALA A 131 -1.17 0.44 11.66
N ASP A 132 -2.33 1.07 11.53
CA ASP A 132 -2.58 2.43 12.02
C ASP A 132 -4.04 2.66 12.45
N ASP A 133 -4.26 3.78 13.14
CA ASP A 133 -5.54 4.30 13.63
C ASP A 133 -5.88 5.68 13.02
N ARG A 134 -5.18 6.06 11.94
CA ARG A 134 -5.36 7.40 11.34
C ARG A 134 -6.67 7.56 10.59
N TYR A 135 -7.41 6.48 10.42
CA TYR A 135 -8.64 6.48 9.68
C TYR A 135 -9.80 6.41 10.64
N GLY A 136 -10.38 7.55 10.98
CA GLY A 136 -11.45 7.55 11.95
C GLY A 136 -11.86 8.95 12.37
N SER A 137 -12.76 9.01 13.35
CA SER A 137 -13.00 10.25 14.10
C SER A 137 -12.15 10.36 15.35
N LYS A 138 -11.57 9.23 15.77
CA LYS A 138 -10.68 9.12 16.92
C LYS A 138 -9.29 8.69 16.40
N HIS A 139 -8.27 8.89 17.24
CA HIS A 139 -6.86 8.59 16.99
C HIS A 139 -6.19 8.13 18.29
N ASP A 140 -6.91 7.30 19.02
CA ASP A 140 -6.54 6.67 20.28
C ASP A 140 -6.64 5.15 20.15
N GLY A 141 -6.31 4.64 18.96
CA GLY A 141 -6.39 3.24 18.62
C GLY A 141 -5.45 2.41 19.48
N VAL A 142 -6.01 1.43 20.18
CA VAL A 142 -5.24 0.47 20.98
C VAL A 142 -5.44 -0.92 20.41
N LEU A 143 -4.33 -1.57 20.06
CA LEU A 143 -4.31 -2.90 19.47
C LEU A 143 -3.84 -3.94 20.49
N GLY A 144 -4.75 -4.80 20.91
CA GLY A 144 -4.46 -6.02 21.65
C GLY A 144 -3.94 -7.12 20.73
N VAL A 145 -2.86 -7.76 21.13
CA VAL A 145 -2.27 -8.90 20.43
C VAL A 145 -2.40 -10.13 21.32
N ASN A 146 -3.07 -11.16 20.83
CA ASN A 146 -3.16 -12.45 21.50
C ASN A 146 -2.56 -13.56 20.61
N ALA A 147 -2.03 -14.58 21.27
CA ALA A 147 -1.64 -15.84 20.67
C ALA A 147 -2.57 -16.93 21.23
N ASP A 148 -3.44 -17.46 20.37
CA ASP A 148 -4.65 -18.17 20.75
C ASP A 148 -5.48 -17.38 21.78
N HIS A 149 -5.68 -17.91 22.99
CA HIS A 149 -6.47 -17.27 24.05
C HIS A 149 -5.65 -16.38 24.99
N TYR A 150 -4.34 -16.25 24.77
CA TYR A 150 -3.44 -15.57 25.70
C TYR A 150 -3.03 -14.22 25.17
N ARG A 151 -3.25 -13.18 25.98
CA ARG A 151 -2.79 -11.83 25.67
C ARG A 151 -1.26 -11.75 25.77
N VAL A 152 -0.66 -11.27 24.68
CA VAL A 152 0.80 -11.12 24.53
C VAL A 152 1.19 -9.68 24.80
N GLU A 153 0.57 -8.72 24.12
CA GLU A 153 0.95 -7.31 24.21
C GLU A 153 -0.24 -6.39 23.89
N ILE A 154 -0.15 -5.14 24.34
CA ILE A 154 -1.06 -4.05 23.99
C ILE A 154 -0.23 -2.95 23.34
N ILE A 155 -0.62 -2.54 22.14
CA ILE A 155 0.10 -1.55 21.33
C ILE A 155 -0.76 -0.29 21.22
N ASP A 156 -0.18 0.85 21.58
CA ASP A 156 -0.73 2.18 21.33
C ASP A 156 -0.39 2.62 19.90
N LEU A 157 -1.40 2.71 19.04
CA LEU A 157 -1.26 3.05 17.62
C LEU A 157 -1.21 4.57 17.36
N SER A 158 -1.51 5.40 18.35
CA SER A 158 -1.51 6.87 18.23
C SER A 158 -0.13 7.40 17.81
N LYS A 159 0.93 6.65 18.13
CA LYS A 159 2.34 6.99 17.84
C LYS A 159 2.76 6.55 16.44
N ARG A 160 2.21 7.21 15.40
CA ARG A 160 2.59 7.17 13.96
C ARG A 160 2.94 5.79 13.35
N THR A 161 2.21 5.41 12.30
CA THR A 161 2.51 4.37 11.28
C THR A 161 3.95 3.85 11.24
N LYS A 162 4.20 2.74 11.92
CA LYS A 162 5.45 1.98 11.86
C LYS A 162 5.17 0.49 11.92
N TRP A 163 6.18 -0.29 11.55
CA TRP A 163 6.21 -1.71 11.90
C TRP A 163 6.36 -1.84 13.41
N TYR A 164 5.40 -2.50 14.05
CA TYR A 164 5.47 -2.90 15.45
C TYR A 164 6.02 -4.31 15.52
N LYS A 165 7.02 -4.54 16.37
CA LYS A 165 7.58 -5.87 16.62
C LYS A 165 7.15 -6.32 18.01
N VAL A 166 6.38 -7.41 18.07
CA VAL A 166 5.83 -7.97 19.31
C VAL A 166 6.47 -9.33 19.55
N PHE A 167 7.12 -9.51 20.69
CA PHE A 167 7.68 -10.80 21.09
C PHE A 167 6.58 -11.70 21.64
N VAL A 168 6.46 -12.91 21.08
CA VAL A 168 5.39 -13.86 21.41
C VAL A 168 5.94 -15.01 22.27
N GLY A 169 7.07 -15.61 21.86
CA GLY A 169 7.82 -16.60 22.64
C GLY A 169 7.03 -17.84 23.06
N ARG A 170 6.09 -18.33 22.26
CA ARG A 170 5.22 -19.47 22.63
C ARG A 170 4.68 -20.25 21.44
N ILE A 171 4.22 -21.47 21.72
CA ILE A 171 3.45 -22.26 20.77
C ILE A 171 2.06 -21.63 20.63
N ALA A 172 1.64 -21.41 19.40
CA ALA A 172 0.26 -21.01 19.09
C ALA A 172 -0.16 -21.45 17.70
N ARG A 173 -1.48 -21.55 17.49
CA ARG A 173 -2.07 -21.76 16.15
C ARG A 173 -2.62 -20.46 15.57
N ASN A 174 -3.15 -19.58 16.40
CA ASN A 174 -3.80 -18.36 15.97
C ASN A 174 -3.09 -17.13 16.52
N ILE A 175 -2.96 -16.11 15.69
CA ILE A 175 -2.68 -14.75 16.13
C ILE A 175 -3.99 -13.97 16.05
N VAL A 176 -4.45 -13.45 17.18
CA VAL A 176 -5.67 -12.65 17.26
C VAL A 176 -5.26 -11.19 17.50
N LEU A 177 -5.72 -10.32 16.63
CA LEU A 177 -5.55 -8.88 16.72
C LEU A 177 -6.89 -8.28 17.10
N LYS A 178 -6.98 -7.59 18.23
CA LYS A 178 -8.22 -7.07 18.78
C LYS A 178 -8.14 -5.55 18.98
N ALA A 179 -9.15 -4.82 18.54
CA ALA A 179 -9.30 -3.42 18.90
C ALA A 179 -9.76 -3.34 20.36
N GLU A 180 -8.95 -2.70 21.22
CA GLU A 180 -9.23 -2.52 22.64
C GLU A 180 -9.98 -1.20 22.91
N THR A 181 -10.02 -0.31 21.92
CA THR A 181 -10.82 0.93 21.92
C THR A 181 -11.87 0.90 20.80
N ASP A 182 -12.86 1.79 20.89
CA ASP A 182 -13.86 2.01 19.85
C ASP A 182 -13.29 2.77 18.63
N ASP A 183 -11.96 2.77 18.45
CA ASP A 183 -11.32 3.40 17.31
C ASP A 183 -11.18 2.42 16.14
N GLU A 184 -11.02 2.98 14.96
CA GLU A 184 -10.90 2.25 13.71
C GLU A 184 -9.44 1.90 13.42
N ILE A 185 -9.12 0.62 13.42
CA ILE A 185 -7.78 0.12 13.16
C ILE A 185 -7.70 -0.45 11.75
N ARG A 186 -6.66 -0.04 11.00
CA ARG A 186 -6.31 -0.60 9.69
C ARG A 186 -5.09 -1.48 9.80
N LEU A 187 -5.24 -2.75 9.44
CA LEU A 187 -4.14 -3.69 9.28
C LEU A 187 -3.72 -3.76 7.82
N PHE A 188 -2.49 -3.36 7.52
CA PHE A 188 -1.91 -3.44 6.18
C PHE A 188 -1.09 -4.70 5.96
N ARG A 189 -0.43 -5.19 7.03
CA ARG A 189 0.43 -6.37 6.95
C ARG A 189 0.67 -7.02 8.30
N LEU A 190 0.75 -8.34 8.31
CA LEU A 190 1.28 -9.11 9.44
C LEU A 190 2.33 -10.10 8.92
N LYS A 191 3.46 -10.21 9.61
CA LYS A 191 4.45 -11.26 9.41
C LYS A 191 4.62 -12.03 10.72
N VAL A 192 4.65 -13.35 10.63
CA VAL A 192 4.83 -14.25 11.78
C VAL A 192 6.16 -14.98 11.63
N PHE A 193 7.02 -14.86 12.64
CA PHE A 193 8.35 -15.45 12.67
C PHE A 193 8.43 -16.52 13.75
N GLY A 194 9.10 -17.62 13.43
CA GLY A 194 9.25 -18.76 14.32
C GLY A 194 9.59 -20.05 13.59
N SER A 195 9.13 -21.16 14.15
CA SER A 195 9.36 -22.50 13.60
C SER A 195 8.11 -23.37 13.72
N LYS A 196 7.90 -24.25 12.75
CA LYS A 196 6.80 -25.23 12.80
C LYS A 196 7.09 -26.25 13.89
N VAL A 197 6.07 -26.61 14.66
CA VAL A 197 6.17 -27.75 15.59
C VAL A 197 6.10 -29.03 14.75
N PRO A 198 7.11 -29.92 14.80
CA PRO A 198 7.05 -31.23 14.17
C PRO A 198 5.85 -32.02 14.71
N ASN A 199 5.13 -32.74 13.84
CA ASN A 199 3.94 -33.52 14.25
C ASN A 199 4.24 -34.54 15.38
N GLU A 200 5.48 -35.01 15.48
CA GLU A 200 5.94 -35.97 16.51
C GLU A 200 6.00 -35.37 17.92
N GLN A 201 6.11 -34.03 18.04
CA GLN A 201 6.19 -33.34 19.35
C GLN A 201 4.81 -33.02 19.94
N LEU A 202 3.71 -33.27 19.22
CA LEU A 202 2.36 -33.02 19.70
C LEU A 202 1.84 -34.10 20.66
N GLN A 203 2.64 -35.12 21.00
CA GLN A 203 2.15 -36.26 21.75
C GLN A 203 1.91 -36.00 23.25
N TYR A 204 2.48 -34.99 23.92
CA TYR A 204 2.22 -34.79 25.36
C TYR A 204 2.37 -33.34 25.84
N GLN A 205 1.27 -32.77 26.33
CA GLN A 205 1.15 -32.17 27.67
C GLN A 205 -0.33 -31.87 27.93
N VAL A 206 -1.07 -32.90 28.38
CA VAL A 206 -2.28 -32.66 29.19
C VAL A 206 -1.74 -32.30 30.57
N ILE A 207 -1.71 -31.01 30.89
CA ILE A 207 -1.54 -30.56 32.27
C ILE A 207 -2.96 -30.52 32.83
N GLU A 208 -3.29 -31.49 33.69
CA GLU A 208 -4.48 -31.42 34.55
C GLU A 208 -4.38 -30.25 35.53
#